data_AF-A0A5J4DZF4-F1
#
_entry.id   AF-A0A5J4DZF4-F1
#
_cell.length_a   1.000
_cell.length_b   1.000
_cell.length_c   1.000
_cell.angle_alpha   90.00
_cell.angle_beta   90.00
_cell.angle_gamma   90.00
#
_symmetry.space_group_name_H-M   'P 1'
#
loop_
_entity.id
_entity.type
_entity.pdbx_description
1 polymer ?
#
loop_
_entity_poly.entity_id
_entity_poly.type
_entity_poly.pdbx_seq_one_letter_code
_entity_poly.pdbx_strand_id
1 'polypeptide(L)'
;MKRSILLLLAGAVFGLSVAASYSAEAHPFWRQPHYVIIPFIDLSSHEQRIFLRQILPGLTLGGELTNAGNRRNPWYCVAFVTAKEASDFKAAIGSLWNAPSIENKAVIERTCAAG
;
A
#
# COMPACT_ATOMS: atom_id res chain seq x y z
N MET A 1 56.85 -24.02 43.85
CA MET A 1 57.38 -22.82 44.55
C MET A 1 57.03 -21.58 43.73
N LYS A 2 56.35 -20.57 44.33
CA LYS A 2 56.27 -19.13 43.94
C LYS A 2 55.70 -18.80 42.53
N ARG A 3 54.85 -17.81 42.24
CA ARG A 3 54.09 -16.72 42.90
C ARG A 3 53.07 -16.25 41.83
N SER A 4 51.78 -16.15 42.15
CA SER A 4 50.98 -14.91 42.22
C SER A 4 51.33 -13.78 41.22
N ILE A 5 50.33 -13.31 40.47
CA ILE A 5 49.94 -11.90 40.12
C ILE A 5 48.79 -12.04 39.11
N LEU A 6 47.52 -11.77 39.43
CA LEU A 6 46.79 -10.51 39.70
C LEU A 6 45.90 -10.16 38.48
N LEU A 7 44.64 -9.84 38.79
CA LEU A 7 43.53 -9.51 37.89
C LEU A 7 43.83 -8.41 36.87
N LEU A 8 43.08 -8.42 35.75
CA LEU A 8 42.44 -7.21 35.23
C LEU A 8 41.19 -7.53 34.39
N LEU A 9 40.07 -6.95 34.83
CA LEU A 9 38.78 -6.88 34.17
C LEU A 9 38.83 -5.97 32.93
N ALA A 10 38.25 -6.42 31.83
CA ALA A 10 37.57 -5.60 30.82
C ALA A 10 36.80 -6.59 29.92
N GLY A 11 35.48 -6.68 29.96
CA GLY A 11 34.60 -5.56 29.61
C GLY A 11 34.44 -5.50 28.09
N ALA A 12 33.82 -6.52 27.50
CA ALA A 12 33.38 -6.48 26.11
C ALA A 12 32.07 -7.27 25.97
N VAL A 13 31.01 -6.72 26.55
CA VAL A 13 29.63 -7.02 26.12
C VAL A 13 29.50 -6.39 24.74
N PHE A 14 30.00 -7.08 23.71
CA PHE A 14 29.63 -6.76 22.33
C PHE A 14 28.25 -7.37 22.11
N GLY A 15 27.24 -6.52 22.34
CA GLY A 15 25.90 -6.79 21.86
C GLY A 15 25.98 -7.15 20.39
N LEU A 16 25.47 -8.33 20.04
CA LEU A 16 25.10 -8.63 18.66
C LEU A 16 24.05 -7.59 18.28
N SER A 17 24.50 -6.49 17.68
CA SER A 17 23.66 -5.64 16.87
C SER A 17 23.10 -6.55 15.78
N VAL A 18 21.84 -6.93 15.95
CA VAL A 18 21.00 -7.41 14.85
C VAL A 18 20.93 -6.22 13.90
N ALA A 19 21.89 -6.14 12.99
CA ALA A 19 21.74 -5.35 11.78
C ALA A 19 20.59 -6.02 11.04
N ALA A 20 19.38 -5.56 11.32
CA ALA A 20 18.26 -5.76 10.44
C ALA A 20 18.71 -5.22 9.09
N SER A 21 19.12 -6.13 8.21
CA SER A 21 19.24 -5.85 6.79
C SER A 21 17.85 -5.51 6.31
N TYR A 22 17.43 -4.26 6.50
CA TYR A 22 16.46 -3.63 5.65
C TYR A 22 17.14 -3.58 4.29
N SER A 23 17.01 -4.67 3.52
CA SER A 23 17.04 -4.57 2.07
C SER A 23 15.96 -3.56 1.72
N ALA A 24 16.35 -2.30 1.62
CA ALA A 24 15.73 -1.40 0.68
C ALA A 24 15.98 -2.03 -0.69
N GLU A 25 15.16 -3.00 -1.05
CA GLU A 25 15.08 -3.49 -2.41
C GLU A 25 14.74 -2.27 -3.25
N ALA A 26 15.77 -1.74 -3.89
CA ALA A 26 15.65 -0.75 -4.93
C ALA A 26 14.71 -1.35 -5.98
N HIS A 27 13.43 -0.99 -5.91
CA HIS A 27 12.46 -1.40 -6.91
C HIS A 27 13.03 -0.99 -8.28
N PRO A 28 13.15 -1.93 -9.23
CA PRO A 28 13.68 -1.61 -10.54
C PRO A 28 12.81 -0.52 -11.15
N PHE A 29 13.43 0.63 -11.38
CA PHE A 29 12.91 1.71 -12.21
C PHE A 29 12.30 1.11 -13.50
N TRP A 30 11.13 1.62 -13.90
CA TRP A 30 10.47 1.45 -15.23
C TRP A 30 9.38 0.38 -15.41
N ARG A 31 8.68 -0.11 -14.38
CA ARG A 31 7.30 -0.58 -14.62
C ARG A 31 6.34 0.57 -14.33
N GLN A 32 5.65 1.04 -15.36
CA GLN A 32 4.57 2.01 -15.17
C GLN A 32 3.49 1.34 -14.30
N PRO A 33 3.20 1.88 -13.11
CA PRO A 33 2.19 1.31 -12.25
C PRO A 33 0.82 1.33 -12.92
N HIS A 34 0.00 0.34 -12.58
CA HIS A 34 -1.40 0.30 -12.97
C HIS A 34 -2.24 0.75 -11.79
N TYR A 35 -3.12 1.72 -12.02
CA TYR A 35 -3.95 2.29 -10.97
C TYR A 35 -5.39 1.84 -11.16
N VAL A 36 -6.01 1.37 -10.08
CA VAL A 36 -7.48 1.32 -10.01
C VAL A 36 -7.93 2.66 -9.42
N ILE A 37 -8.69 3.42 -10.20
CA ILE A 37 -9.20 4.74 -9.83
C ILE A 37 -10.69 4.63 -9.55
N ILE A 38 -11.10 5.15 -8.38
CA ILE A 38 -12.50 5.19 -7.95
C ILE A 38 -12.92 6.66 -7.91
N PRO A 39 -13.72 7.14 -8.88
CA PRO A 39 -14.21 8.51 -8.92
C PRO A 39 -15.31 8.71 -7.88
N PHE A 40 -14.94 9.13 -6.69
CA PHE A 40 -15.85 9.16 -5.53
C PHE A 40 -17.05 10.09 -5.76
N ILE A 41 -16.88 11.16 -6.54
CA ILE A 41 -17.95 12.09 -6.89
C ILE A 41 -19.04 11.47 -7.78
N ASP A 42 -18.68 10.45 -8.58
CA ASP A 42 -19.61 9.73 -9.47
C ASP A 42 -20.36 8.60 -8.74
N LEU A 43 -20.01 8.35 -7.48
CA LEU A 43 -20.73 7.42 -6.61
C LEU A 43 -21.96 8.12 -6.02
N SER A 44 -23.10 7.42 -5.99
CA SER A 44 -24.29 7.85 -5.25
C SER A 44 -23.99 7.92 -3.75
N SER A 45 -24.81 8.65 -2.98
CA SER A 45 -24.62 8.77 -1.53
C SER A 45 -24.65 7.42 -0.80
N HIS A 46 -25.35 6.42 -1.35
CA HIS A 46 -25.32 5.05 -0.82
C HIS A 46 -23.98 4.36 -1.09
N GLU A 47 -23.49 4.42 -2.33
CA GLU A 47 -22.20 3.85 -2.73
C GLU A 47 -21.02 4.53 -2.02
N GLN A 48 -21.07 5.85 -1.83
CA GLN A 48 -20.07 6.60 -1.07
C GLN A 48 -19.94 6.07 0.37
N ARG A 49 -21.05 5.73 1.02
CA ARG A 49 -21.02 5.15 2.37
C ARG A 49 -20.43 3.75 2.39
N ILE A 50 -20.77 2.91 1.41
CA ILE A 50 -20.18 1.57 1.24
C ILE A 50 -18.68 1.71 1.03
N PHE A 51 -18.28 2.60 0.12
CA PHE A 51 -16.89 2.87 -0.20
C PHE A 51 -16.09 3.26 1.04
N LEU A 52 -16.51 4.30 1.77
CA LEU A 52 -15.78 4.78 2.94
C LEU A 52 -15.71 3.76 4.09
N ARG A 53 -16.76 2.94 4.29
CA ARG A 53 -16.84 2.03 5.44
C ARG A 53 -16.24 0.65 5.19
N GLN A 54 -16.23 0.19 3.94
CA GLN A 54 -15.88 -1.20 3.61
C GLN A 54 -14.71 -1.28 2.65
N ILE A 55 -14.76 -0.54 1.54
CA ILE A 55 -13.76 -0.65 0.47
C ILE A 55 -12.49 0.12 0.84
N LEU A 56 -12.61 1.39 1.26
CA LEU A 56 -11.48 2.26 1.57
C LEU A 56 -10.53 1.67 2.63
N PRO A 57 -11.02 1.10 3.76
CA PRO A 57 -10.14 0.40 4.69
C PRO A 57 -9.47 -0.84 4.06
N GLY A 58 -10.17 -1.56 3.19
CA GLY A 58 -9.61 -2.69 2.45
C GLY A 58 -8.52 -2.27 1.44
N LEU A 59 -8.67 -1.12 0.79
CA LEU A 59 -7.68 -0.57 -0.15
C LEU A 59 -6.32 -0.35 0.52
N THR A 60 -6.31 0.14 1.76
CA THR A 60 -5.07 0.41 2.50
C THR A 60 -4.26 -0.84 2.85
N LEU A 61 -4.83 -2.04 2.68
CA LEU A 61 -4.15 -3.31 2.92
C LEU A 61 -3.51 -3.88 1.64
N GLY A 62 -3.95 -3.45 0.45
CA GLY A 62 -3.58 -4.05 -0.84
C GLY A 62 -2.50 -3.31 -1.62
N GLY A 63 -2.24 -2.04 -1.28
CA GLY A 63 -1.24 -1.22 -1.98
C GLY A 63 -1.22 0.22 -1.48
N GLU A 64 -0.35 1.03 -2.08
CA GLU A 64 -0.28 2.46 -1.78
C GLU A 64 -1.56 3.16 -2.28
N LEU A 65 -2.34 3.66 -1.32
CA LEU A 65 -3.54 4.44 -1.57
C LEU A 65 -3.17 5.92 -1.65
N THR A 66 -3.51 6.57 -2.76
CA THR A 66 -3.37 8.02 -2.92
C THR A 66 -4.73 8.65 -3.21
N ASN A 67 -5.09 9.70 -2.46
CA ASN A 67 -6.14 10.62 -2.88
C ASN A 67 -5.51 11.66 -3.79
N ALA A 68 -5.54 11.40 -5.10
CA ALA A 68 -5.03 12.32 -6.10
C ALA A 68 -6.07 13.35 -6.54
N GLY A 69 -7.24 13.38 -5.90
CA GLY A 69 -8.27 14.38 -6.15
C GLY A 69 -8.04 15.64 -5.32
N ASN A 70 -8.93 16.61 -5.47
CA ASN A 70 -9.00 17.72 -4.54
C ASN A 70 -10.19 17.56 -3.59
N ARG A 71 -10.30 18.40 -2.56
CA ARG A 71 -11.38 18.31 -1.56
C ARG A 71 -12.79 18.40 -2.16
N ARG A 72 -12.96 18.98 -3.35
CA ARG A 72 -14.25 19.12 -4.05
C ARG A 72 -14.56 17.94 -4.96
N ASN A 73 -13.54 17.41 -5.64
CA ASN A 73 -13.66 16.27 -6.55
C ASN A 73 -12.64 15.19 -6.17
N PRO A 74 -12.92 14.41 -5.11
CA PRO A 74 -12.03 13.34 -4.71
C PRO A 74 -12.14 12.15 -5.68
N TRP A 75 -11.00 11.58 -6.02
CA TRP A 75 -10.88 10.23 -6.54
C TRP A 75 -9.76 9.52 -5.79
N TYR A 76 -9.93 8.21 -5.61
CA TYR A 76 -8.99 7.38 -4.87
C TYR A 76 -8.29 6.44 -5.83
N CYS A 77 -6.96 6.41 -5.79
CA CYS A 77 -6.16 5.50 -6.59
C CYS A 77 -5.47 4.47 -5.71
N VAL A 78 -5.42 3.23 -6.17
CA VAL A 78 -4.53 2.20 -5.62
C VAL A 78 -3.59 1.72 -6.71
N ALA A 79 -2.29 1.73 -6.41
CA ALA A 79 -1.25 1.31 -7.34
C ALA A 79 -1.03 -0.20 -7.29
N PHE A 80 -0.83 -0.80 -8.47
CA PHE A 80 -0.51 -2.21 -8.68
C PHE A 80 0.68 -2.36 -9.62
N VAL A 81 1.42 -3.45 -9.48
CA VAL A 81 2.63 -3.72 -10.28
C VAL A 81 2.24 -4.16 -11.70
N THR A 82 1.09 -4.85 -11.84
CA THR A 82 0.64 -5.38 -13.13
C THR A 82 -0.82 -5.01 -13.44
N ALA A 83 -1.15 -4.95 -14.73
CA ALA A 83 -2.54 -4.77 -15.19
C ALA A 83 -3.47 -5.88 -14.68
N LYS A 84 -2.93 -7.10 -14.53
CA LYS A 84 -3.70 -8.24 -14.03
C LYS A 84 -4.10 -8.03 -12.58
N GLU A 85 -3.17 -7.64 -11.71
CA GLU A 85 -3.46 -7.32 -10.31
C GLU A 85 -4.51 -6.20 -10.18
N ALA A 86 -4.39 -5.13 -10.98
CA ALA A 86 -5.39 -4.07 -11.02
C ALA A 86 -6.77 -4.59 -11.46
N SER A 87 -6.82 -5.48 -12.46
CA SER A 87 -8.06 -6.08 -12.92
C SER A 87 -8.69 -7.03 -11.89
N ASP A 88 -7.88 -7.88 -11.26
CA ASP A 88 -8.32 -8.79 -10.19
C ASP A 88 -8.86 -7.97 -9.01
N PHE A 89 -8.18 -6.88 -8.66
CA PHE A 89 -8.61 -5.96 -7.62
C PHE A 89 -9.94 -5.28 -7.97
N LYS A 90 -10.08 -4.77 -9.21
CA LYS A 90 -11.34 -4.18 -9.69
C LYS A 90 -12.49 -5.20 -9.58
N ALA A 91 -12.29 -6.44 -10.02
CA ALA A 91 -13.29 -7.50 -9.90
C ALA A 91 -13.61 -7.86 -8.43
N ALA A 92 -12.63 -7.75 -7.54
CA ALA A 92 -12.83 -7.95 -6.11
C ALA A 92 -13.80 -6.92 -5.52
N ILE A 93 -13.82 -5.66 -5.99
CA ILE A 93 -14.80 -4.61 -5.62
C ILE A 93 -16.23 -5.14 -5.73
N GLY A 94 -16.57 -5.74 -6.87
CA GLY A 94 -17.89 -6.29 -7.11
C GLY A 94 -18.18 -7.55 -6.32
N SER A 95 -17.23 -8.48 -6.30
CA SER A 95 -17.45 -9.83 -5.76
C SER A 95 -17.24 -9.94 -4.25
N LEU A 96 -16.11 -9.48 -3.72
CA LEU A 96 -15.77 -9.61 -2.29
C LEU A 96 -16.49 -8.58 -1.43
N TRP A 97 -16.61 -7.34 -1.92
CA TRP A 97 -17.28 -6.26 -1.19
C TRP A 97 -18.74 -6.07 -1.61
N ASN A 98 -19.29 -6.97 -2.44
CA ASN A 98 -20.67 -6.94 -2.93
C ASN A 98 -21.07 -5.54 -3.48
N ALA A 99 -20.15 -4.90 -4.20
CA ALA A 99 -20.32 -3.54 -4.71
C ALA A 99 -20.17 -3.44 -6.24
N PRO A 100 -20.95 -4.22 -7.03
CA PRO A 100 -20.81 -4.28 -8.48
C PRO A 100 -21.06 -2.92 -9.16
N SER A 101 -21.87 -2.04 -8.56
CA SER A 101 -22.09 -0.69 -9.09
C SER A 101 -20.87 0.22 -8.94
N ILE A 102 -20.03 0.00 -7.92
CA ILE A 102 -18.76 0.70 -7.70
C ILE A 102 -17.69 0.11 -8.61
N GLU A 103 -17.63 -1.21 -8.75
CA GLU A 103 -16.77 -1.89 -9.73
C GLU A 103 -16.97 -1.31 -11.14
N ASN A 104 -18.22 -1.18 -11.58
CA ASN A 104 -18.54 -0.67 -12.93
C ASN A 104 -18.07 0.77 -13.16
N LYS A 105 -17.91 1.56 -12.10
CA LYS A 105 -17.42 2.94 -12.15
C LYS A 105 -15.91 3.05 -11.95
N ALA A 106 -15.26 2.00 -11.44
CA ALA A 106 -13.83 1.98 -11.28
C ALA A 106 -13.14 1.83 -12.66
N VAL A 107 -12.10 2.62 -12.87
CA VAL A 107 -11.30 2.60 -14.11
C VAL A 107 -9.88 2.13 -13.81
N ILE A 108 -9.26 1.47 -14.80
CA ILE A 108 -7.85 1.05 -14.70
C ILE A 108 -7.05 1.95 -15.63
N GLU A 109 -6.09 2.66 -15.07
CA GLU A 109 -5.27 3.63 -15.81
C GLU A 109 -3.78 3.40 -15.53
N ARG A 110 -2.92 3.99 -16.37
CA ARG A 110 -1.46 3.97 -16.15
C ARG A 110 -0.95 5.16 -15.35
N THR A 111 -1.81 6.12 -15.08
CA THR A 111 -1.50 7.33 -14.32
C THR A 111 -2.61 7.64 -13.34
N CYS A 112 -2.24 7.97 -12.11
CA CYS A 112 -3.14 8.49 -11.09
C CYS A 112 -3.12 10.04 -11.02
N ALA A 113 -2.38 10.70 -11.91
CA ALA A 113 -2.28 12.16 -11.90
C ALA A 113 -3.65 12.79 -12.18
N ALA A 114 -4.01 13.75 -11.33
CA ALA A 114 -5.21 14.54 -11.46
C ALA A 114 -5.29 15.24 -12.82
N GLY A 115 -6.49 15.38 -13.38
CA GLY A 115 -6.79 16.51 -14.24
C GLY A 115 -6.66 17.84 -13.48
#